data_AF-A0A4Q5YR10-F1
#
_entry.id   AF-A0A4Q5YR10-F1
#
_cell.length_a   1.000
_cell.length_b   1.000
_cell.length_c   1.000
_cell.angle_alpha   90.00
_cell.angle_beta   90.00
_cell.angle_gamma   90.00
#
_symmetry.space_group_name_H-M   'P 1'
#
loop_
_entity.id
_entity.type
_entity.pdbx_description
1 polymer ?
#
loop_
_entity_poly.entity_id
_entity_poly.type
_entity_poly.pdbx_seq_one_letter_code
_entity_poly.pdbx_strand_id
1 'polypeptide(L)'
;MKKLITLCLVICFATALQAQKKQEIKTADVPSAVRAAFQKEFPEATGADWEMMDGKYKVEFRHKGTKHMAGFDIAGTRVAYGMEIKVADIPAAVSEAVTKNYPGSKIDDAY
;
A
#
# COMPACT_ATOMS: atom_id res chain seq x y z
N MET A 1 -1.61 24.33 1.29
CA MET A 1 -0.77 23.11 1.40
C MET A 1 -1.65 21.99 1.95
N LYS A 2 -2.15 21.10 1.08
CA LYS A 2 -3.02 20.00 1.50
C LYS A 2 -2.13 18.92 2.13
N LYS A 3 -2.21 18.76 3.45
CA LYS A 3 -1.54 17.67 4.16
C LYS A 3 -2.37 16.41 3.90
N LEU A 4 -1.88 15.48 3.10
CA LEU A 4 -2.50 14.16 2.97
C LEU A 4 -2.28 13.39 4.27
N ILE A 5 -3.37 13.00 4.92
CA ILE A 5 -3.35 12.06 6.05
C ILE A 5 -3.76 10.71 5.45
N THR A 6 -2.79 9.86 5.13
CA THR A 6 -3.04 8.47 4.75
C THR A 6 -3.31 7.67 6.03
N LEU A 7 -4.58 7.34 6.30
CA LEU A 7 -4.95 6.51 7.43
C LEU A 7 -4.69 5.03 7.10
N CYS A 8 -3.44 4.59 7.26
CA CYS A 8 -3.12 3.18 7.40
C CYS A 8 -3.48 2.76 8.83
N LEU A 9 -4.49 1.91 9.01
CA LEU A 9 -4.77 1.29 10.31
C LEU A 9 -3.71 0.20 10.59
N VAL A 10 -2.49 0.65 10.92
CA VAL A 10 -1.38 -0.20 11.37
C VAL A 10 -1.27 -0.06 12.89
N ILE A 11 -1.42 -1.19 13.58
CA ILE A 11 -1.25 -1.34 15.02
C ILE A 11 0.14 -0.81 15.41
N CYS A 12 0.16 0.05 16.43
CA CYS A 12 1.34 0.75 16.95
C CYS A 12 2.56 -0.17 17.16
N PHE A 13 3.68 0.19 16.55
CA PHE A 13 5.00 -0.04 17.14
C PHE A 13 5.81 1.26 17.03
N ALA A 14 5.92 1.97 18.14
CA ALA A 14 6.71 3.18 18.25
C ALA A 14 8.20 2.80 18.32
N THR A 15 8.94 2.95 17.22
CA THR A 15 10.40 3.03 17.25
C THR A 15 10.93 3.97 16.17
N ALA A 16 11.71 4.96 16.60
CA ALA A 16 12.68 5.77 15.88
C ALA A 16 12.32 6.30 14.48
N LEU A 17 12.07 7.61 14.41
CA LEU A 17 12.00 8.42 13.19
C LEU A 17 13.37 8.44 12.48
N GLN A 18 13.71 7.38 11.74
CA GLN A 18 14.47 7.59 10.51
C GLN A 18 13.46 7.93 9.44
N ALA A 19 13.64 9.06 8.76
CA ALA A 19 12.82 9.42 7.60
C ALA A 19 13.12 8.40 6.50
N GLN A 20 12.36 7.30 6.50
CA GLN A 20 12.49 6.22 5.53
C GLN A 20 12.17 6.80 4.16
N LYS A 21 13.22 6.98 3.34
CA LYS A 21 13.06 7.47 1.97
C LYS A 21 12.45 6.35 1.15
N LYS A 22 11.19 6.52 0.79
CA LYS A 22 10.56 5.77 -0.29
C LYS A 22 11.32 6.07 -1.59
N GLN A 23 11.83 5.03 -2.23
CA GLN A 23 12.50 5.13 -3.52
C GLN A 23 11.66 4.42 -4.58
N GLU A 24 11.23 5.17 -5.60
CA GLU A 24 10.70 4.56 -6.84
C GLU A 24 11.83 3.81 -7.54
N ILE A 25 11.57 2.57 -7.93
CA ILE A 25 12.56 1.70 -8.57
C ILE A 25 11.97 1.10 -9.83
N LYS A 26 12.83 0.82 -10.81
CA LYS A 26 12.38 0.12 -12.02
C LYS A 26 12.13 -1.34 -11.66
N THR A 27 11.19 -1.98 -12.35
CA THR A 27 10.94 -3.42 -12.20
C THR A 27 12.23 -4.24 -12.38
N ALA A 28 13.15 -3.83 -13.24
CA ALA A 28 14.44 -4.51 -13.43
C ALA A 28 15.33 -4.54 -12.17
N ASP A 29 15.17 -3.56 -11.28
CA ASP A 29 15.95 -3.41 -10.04
C ASP A 29 15.33 -4.20 -8.87
N VAL A 30 14.13 -4.76 -9.06
CA VAL A 30 13.46 -5.61 -8.09
C VAL A 30 14.07 -7.03 -8.12
N PRO A 31 14.44 -7.61 -6.96
CA PRO A 31 14.99 -8.96 -6.89
C PRO A 31 14.13 -9.99 -7.63
N SER A 32 14.78 -10.95 -8.30
CA SER A 32 14.09 -11.99 -9.08
C SER A 32 13.10 -12.80 -8.23
N ALA A 33 13.45 -13.12 -6.98
CA ALA A 33 12.58 -13.81 -6.03
C ALA A 33 11.28 -13.03 -5.78
N VAL A 34 11.38 -11.72 -5.58
CA VAL A 34 10.24 -10.82 -5.35
C VAL A 34 9.36 -10.73 -6.60
N ARG A 35 9.96 -10.52 -7.78
CA ARG A 35 9.21 -10.49 -9.04
C ARG A 35 8.49 -11.81 -9.33
N ALA A 36 9.15 -12.94 -9.08
CA ALA A 36 8.57 -14.25 -9.26
C ALA A 36 7.41 -14.50 -8.29
N ALA A 37 7.56 -14.10 -7.02
CA ALA A 37 6.49 -14.20 -6.04
C ALA A 37 5.27 -13.36 -6.43
N PHE A 38 5.49 -12.10 -6.82
CA PHE A 38 4.44 -11.21 -7.31
C PHE A 38 3.70 -11.78 -8.52
N GLN A 39 4.44 -12.23 -9.56
CA GLN A 39 3.84 -12.80 -10.76
C GLN A 39 3.08 -14.11 -10.49
N LYS A 40 3.56 -14.92 -9.54
CA LYS A 40 2.90 -16.17 -9.13
C LYS A 40 1.58 -15.88 -8.41
N GLU A 41 1.56 -14.88 -7.55
CA GLU A 41 0.38 -14.54 -6.77
C GLU A 41 -0.67 -13.76 -7.58
N PHE A 42 -0.21 -12.85 -8.45
CA PHE A 42 -1.07 -11.99 -9.26
C PHE A 42 -0.76 -12.14 -10.76
N PRO A 43 -1.06 -13.30 -11.38
CA PRO A 43 -0.65 -13.61 -12.75
C PRO A 43 -1.25 -12.67 -13.81
N GLU A 44 -2.39 -12.04 -13.50
CA GLU A 44 -3.09 -11.09 -14.38
C GLU A 44 -2.85 -9.62 -13.96
N ALA A 45 -1.87 -9.36 -13.08
CA ALA A 45 -1.56 -7.99 -12.67
C ALA A 45 -1.02 -7.17 -13.86
N THR A 46 -1.41 -5.90 -13.89
CA THR A 46 -0.95 -4.94 -14.90
C THR A 46 -0.52 -3.64 -14.25
N GLY A 47 0.34 -2.88 -14.94
CA GLY A 47 0.77 -1.56 -14.45
C GLY A 47 1.49 -1.62 -13.11
N ALA A 48 2.36 -2.61 -12.91
CA ALA A 48 3.14 -2.74 -11.69
C ALA A 48 4.11 -1.57 -11.52
N ASP A 49 3.91 -0.79 -10.47
CA ASP A 49 4.75 0.31 -10.04
C ASP A 49 5.42 -0.05 -8.72
N TRP A 50 6.76 0.06 -8.67
CA TRP A 50 7.57 -0.50 -7.60
C TRP A 50 8.25 0.58 -6.77
N GLU A 51 8.16 0.39 -5.46
CA GLU A 51 8.78 1.23 -4.46
C GLU A 51 9.60 0.38 -3.50
N MET A 52 10.75 0.89 -3.08
CA MET A 52 11.57 0.28 -2.04
C MET A 52 11.60 1.17 -0.81
N MET A 53 11.45 0.54 0.35
CA MET A 53 11.56 1.16 1.66
C MET A 53 12.17 0.14 2.63
N ASP A 54 13.35 0.44 3.18
CA ASP A 54 14.06 -0.38 4.18
C ASP A 54 14.25 -1.85 3.78
N GLY A 55 14.66 -2.06 2.53
CA GLY A 55 14.90 -3.41 1.99
C GLY A 55 13.63 -4.23 1.74
N LYS A 56 12.45 -3.62 1.89
CA LYS A 56 11.16 -4.18 1.48
C LYS A 56 10.69 -3.54 0.17
N TYR A 57 9.92 -4.30 -0.57
CA TYR A 57 9.44 -3.95 -1.90
C TYR A 57 7.93 -3.84 -1.87
N LYS A 58 7.40 -2.64 -2.11
CA LYS A 58 5.97 -2.41 -2.33
C LYS A 58 5.71 -2.34 -3.82
N VAL A 59 4.64 -2.98 -4.26
CA VAL A 59 4.12 -2.87 -5.63
C VAL A 59 2.69 -2.39 -5.59
N GLU A 60 2.39 -1.32 -6.34
CA GLU A 60 1.03 -0.94 -6.70
C GLU A 60 0.73 -1.48 -8.10
N PHE A 61 -0.47 -2.03 -8.30
CA PHE A 61 -0.82 -2.67 -9.57
C PHE A 61 -2.33 -2.70 -9.77
N ARG A 62 -2.79 -2.94 -11.00
CA ARG A 62 -4.20 -3.25 -11.28
C ARG A 62 -4.41 -4.74 -11.40
N HIS A 63 -5.47 -5.24 -10.76
CA HIS A 63 -5.95 -6.60 -10.92
C HIS A 63 -7.47 -6.58 -11.04
N LYS A 64 -8.00 -7.17 -12.12
CA LYS A 64 -9.45 -7.19 -12.42
C LYS A 64 -10.13 -5.81 -12.37
N GLY A 65 -9.41 -4.77 -12.79
CA GLY A 65 -9.91 -3.39 -12.83
C GLY A 65 -9.76 -2.60 -11.53
N THR A 66 -9.51 -3.25 -10.40
CA THR A 66 -9.28 -2.62 -9.10
C THR A 66 -7.79 -2.33 -8.89
N LYS A 67 -7.45 -1.26 -8.17
CA LYS A 67 -6.07 -0.98 -7.76
C LYS A 67 -5.74 -1.80 -6.51
N HIS A 68 -4.57 -2.41 -6.50
CA HIS A 68 -4.06 -3.23 -5.41
C HIS A 68 -2.69 -2.73 -4.99
N MET A 69 -2.31 -3.06 -3.76
CA MET A 69 -0.94 -2.96 -3.30
C MET A 69 -0.52 -4.26 -2.62
N ALA A 70 0.74 -4.65 -2.81
CA ALA A 70 1.35 -5.75 -2.07
C ALA A 70 2.75 -5.34 -1.60
N GLY A 71 3.15 -5.84 -0.44
CA GLY A 71 4.50 -5.67 0.11
C GLY A 71 5.19 -7.02 0.20
N PHE A 72 6.46 -7.07 -0.19
CA PHE A 72 7.31 -8.26 -0.14
C PHE A 72 8.62 -7.97 0.60
N ASP A 73 9.14 -8.96 1.32
CA ASP A 73 10.53 -8.96 1.77
C ASP A 73 11.49 -9.38 0.63
N ILE A 74 12.81 -9.33 0.88
CA ILE A 74 13.82 -9.69 -0.13
C ILE A 74 13.76 -11.15 -0.59
N ALA A 75 13.21 -12.05 0.23
CA ALA A 75 13.04 -13.46 -0.10
C ALA A 75 11.78 -13.72 -0.96
N GLY A 76 10.95 -12.70 -1.20
CA GLY A 76 9.69 -12.81 -1.91
C GLY A 76 8.52 -13.25 -1.02
N THR A 77 8.66 -13.20 0.31
CA THR A 77 7.53 -13.44 1.22
C THR A 77 6.63 -12.22 1.22
N ARG A 78 5.32 -12.41 0.99
CA ARG A 78 4.34 -11.32 1.11
C ARG A 78 4.16 -10.93 2.58
N VAL A 79 4.42 -9.66 2.88
CA VAL A 79 4.29 -9.08 4.22
C VAL A 79 3.12 -8.11 4.36
N ALA A 80 2.55 -7.66 3.24
CA ALA A 80 1.36 -6.81 3.21
C ALA A 80 0.56 -7.01 1.93
N TYR A 81 -0.75 -6.78 2.00
CA TYR A 81 -1.65 -6.76 0.85
C TYR A 81 -2.87 -5.88 1.14
N GLY A 82 -3.34 -5.14 0.15
CA GLY A 82 -4.55 -4.34 0.22
C GLY A 82 -5.13 -4.11 -1.17
N MET A 83 -6.41 -3.72 -1.22
CA MET A 83 -7.10 -3.38 -2.46
C MET A 83 -7.90 -2.12 -2.26
N GLU A 84 -7.95 -1.26 -3.26
CA GLU A 84 -8.74 -0.05 -3.20
C GLU A 84 -10.21 -0.39 -2.95
N ILE A 85 -10.80 0.27 -1.96
CA ILE A 85 -12.22 0.21 -1.66
C ILE A 85 -12.85 1.57 -1.95
N LYS A 86 -14.08 1.56 -2.48
CA LYS A 86 -14.81 2.82 -2.66
C LYS A 86 -15.15 3.38 -1.28
N VAL A 87 -15.08 4.70 -1.13
CA VAL A 87 -15.44 5.37 0.14
C VAL A 87 -16.85 4.99 0.60
N ALA A 88 -17.78 4.79 -0.33
CA ALA A 88 -19.15 4.36 -0.05
C ALA A 88 -19.25 2.94 0.54
N ASP A 89 -18.24 2.11 0.32
CA ASP A 89 -18.18 0.71 0.78
C ASP A 89 -17.43 0.58 2.13
N ILE A 90 -16.93 1.68 2.69
CA ILE A 90 -16.29 1.70 4.01
C ILE A 90 -17.35 1.39 5.08
N PRO A 91 -17.07 0.48 6.03
CA PRO A 91 -17.99 0.20 7.12
C PRO A 91 -18.37 1.48 7.90
N ALA A 92 -19.67 1.65 8.17
CA ALA A 92 -20.19 2.86 8.80
C ALA A 92 -19.46 3.23 10.10
N ALA A 93 -19.17 2.25 10.96
CA ALA A 93 -18.44 2.48 12.21
C ALA A 93 -17.04 3.08 11.97
N VAL A 94 -16.38 2.74 10.85
CA VAL A 94 -15.06 3.28 10.49
C VAL A 94 -15.20 4.70 9.95
N SER A 95 -16.12 4.94 9.02
CA SER A 95 -16.32 6.27 8.42
C SER A 95 -16.81 7.30 9.44
N GLU A 96 -17.64 6.89 10.40
CA GLU A 96 -18.06 7.71 11.54
C GLU A 96 -16.87 8.07 12.44
N ALA A 97 -16.02 7.09 12.77
CA ALA A 97 -14.83 7.32 13.59
C ALA A 97 -13.85 8.29 12.91
N VAL A 98 -13.64 8.16 11.60
CA VAL A 98 -12.79 9.07 10.81
C VAL A 98 -13.36 10.48 10.83
N THR A 99 -14.65 10.64 10.55
CA THR A 99 -15.31 11.94 10.51
C THR A 99 -15.27 12.65 11.87
N LYS A 100 -15.46 11.89 12.96
CA LYS A 100 -15.38 12.39 14.33
C LYS A 100 -13.98 12.89 14.69
N ASN A 101 -12.95 12.15 14.30
CA ASN A 101 -11.57 12.44 14.70
C ASN A 101 -10.87 13.44 13.76
N TYR A 102 -11.34 13.57 12.52
CA TYR A 102 -10.76 14.44 11.50
C TYR A 102 -11.82 15.34 10.85
N PRO A 103 -12.47 16.22 11.63
CA PRO A 103 -13.56 17.06 11.13
C PRO A 103 -13.10 17.96 9.97
N GLY A 104 -13.94 18.08 8.94
CA GLY A 104 -13.66 18.88 7.74
C GLY A 104 -12.70 18.23 6.73
N SER A 105 -12.16 17.04 7.03
CA SER A 105 -11.34 16.28 6.08
C SER A 105 -12.20 15.43 5.14
N LYS A 106 -11.68 15.14 3.95
CA LYS A 106 -12.26 14.18 3.01
C LYS A 106 -11.36 12.95 2.95
N ILE A 107 -11.98 11.78 2.83
CA ILE A 107 -11.25 10.55 2.50
C ILE A 107 -10.87 10.64 1.02
N ASP A 108 -9.57 10.67 0.75
CA ASP A 108 -9.01 10.77 -0.61
C ASP A 108 -8.94 9.38 -1.25
N ASP A 109 -8.37 8.42 -0.51
CA ASP A 109 -8.28 7.01 -0.88
C ASP A 109 -8.65 6.10 0.30
N ALA A 110 -9.05 4.87 0.01
CA ALA A 110 -9.26 3.82 0.99
C ALA A 110 -8.83 2.46 0.42
N TYR A 111 -8.18 1.63 1.24
CA TYR A 111 -7.64 0.32 0.87
C TYR A 111 -7.85 -0.72 1.98
#